data_AF-A0A388NU15-F1
#
_entry.id   AF-A0A388NU15-F1
#
_cell.length_a   1.000
_cell.length_b   1.000
_cell.length_c   1.000
_cell.angle_alpha   90.00
_cell.angle_beta   90.00
_cell.angle_gamma   90.00
#
_symmetry.space_group_name_H-M   'P 1'
#
loop_
_entity.id
_entity.type
_entity.pdbx_description
1 polymer ?
#
loop_
_entity_poly.entity_id
_entity_poly.type
_entity_poly.pdbx_seq_one_letter_code
_entity_poly.pdbx_strand_id
1 'polypeptide(L)'
;MVNKTKSALKVMTIVGTRPELIKLSRIIPMLDEHTHHTLVHTGQNFSPELNEIFFNEMRIRKPDHVLSIAGLTPMSSIAQILEKTDQV
;
A
#
# COMPACT_ATOMS: atom_id res chain seq x y z
N MET A 1 -14.66 20.11 17.02
CA MET A 1 -14.04 19.01 16.26
C MET A 1 -14.47 17.72 16.93
N VAL A 2 -15.22 16.85 16.24
CA VAL A 2 -15.64 15.56 16.80
C VAL A 2 -14.42 14.64 16.81
N ASN A 3 -13.96 14.26 18.00
CA ASN A 3 -12.89 13.28 18.16
C ASN A 3 -13.48 11.91 17.80
N LYS A 4 -13.44 11.53 16.51
CA LYS A 4 -13.89 10.20 16.07
C LYS A 4 -12.85 9.19 16.53
N THR A 5 -13.18 8.40 17.53
CA THR A 5 -12.38 7.25 17.95
C THR A 5 -12.20 6.31 16.76
N LYS A 6 -10.95 5.96 16.45
CA LYS A 6 -10.58 5.07 15.35
C LYS A 6 -11.33 3.74 15.51
N SER A 7 -12.01 3.28 14.45
CA SER A 7 -12.76 2.02 14.46
C SER A 7 -11.85 0.82 14.76
N ALA A 8 -12.35 -0.20 15.47
CA ALA A 8 -11.64 -1.47 15.66
C ALA A 8 -11.43 -2.26 14.35
N LEU A 9 -12.05 -1.82 13.23
CA LEU A 9 -11.89 -2.45 11.92
C LEU A 9 -10.43 -2.39 11.47
N LYS A 10 -9.89 -3.55 11.09
CA LYS A 10 -8.59 -3.69 10.45
C LYS A 10 -8.77 -3.72 8.93
N VAL A 11 -8.04 -2.89 8.22
CA VAL A 11 -8.09 -2.81 6.74
C VAL A 11 -6.67 -2.90 6.22
N MET A 12 -6.42 -3.80 5.27
CA MET A 12 -5.15 -3.86 4.56
C MET A 12 -5.37 -3.40 3.12
N THR A 13 -4.59 -2.41 2.67
CA THR A 13 -4.55 -1.98 1.27
C THR A 13 -3.24 -2.46 0.66
N ILE A 14 -3.33 -3.31 -0.36
CA ILE A 14 -2.17 -3.81 -1.10
C ILE A 14 -2.13 -3.12 -2.45
N VAL A 15 -1.02 -2.46 -2.76
CA VAL A 15 -0.78 -1.77 -4.04
C VAL A 15 0.54 -2.19 -4.64
N GLY A 16 0.67 -2.11 -5.94
CA GLY A 16 1.92 -2.39 -6.62
C GLY A 16 2.09 -1.72 -7.97
N THR A 17 1.12 -0.90 -8.40
CA THR A 17 1.23 -0.10 -9.62
C THR A 17 0.96 1.38 -9.34
N ARG A 18 1.56 2.24 -10.15
CA ARG A 18 1.33 3.69 -10.06
C ARG A 18 -0.14 4.10 -10.25
N PRO A 19 -0.91 3.53 -11.20
CA PRO A 19 -2.35 3.81 -11.32
C PRO A 19 -3.16 3.49 -10.06
N GLU A 20 -2.81 2.44 -9.31
CA GLU A 20 -3.44 2.13 -8.02
C GLU A 20 -3.16 3.21 -6.99
N LEU A 21 -1.90 3.64 -6.85
CA LEU A 21 -1.53 4.70 -5.90
C LEU A 21 -2.24 6.02 -6.22
N ILE A 22 -2.34 6.40 -7.50
CA ILE A 22 -3.10 7.58 -7.95
C ILE A 22 -4.57 7.47 -7.51
N LYS A 23 -5.22 6.35 -7.83
CA LYS A 23 -6.66 6.14 -7.54
C LYS A 23 -6.94 6.09 -6.03
N LEU A 24 -6.04 5.48 -5.26
CA LEU A 24 -6.21 5.28 -3.82
C LEU A 24 -5.68 6.45 -2.98
N SER A 25 -5.02 7.44 -3.60
CA SER A 25 -4.45 8.62 -2.92
C SER A 25 -5.41 9.36 -2.00
N ARG A 26 -6.70 9.38 -2.34
CA ARG A 26 -7.76 10.01 -1.53
C ARG A 26 -8.39 9.06 -0.50
N ILE A 27 -8.27 7.75 -0.71
CA ILE A 27 -8.87 6.73 0.15
C ILE A 27 -7.92 6.38 1.30
N ILE A 28 -6.62 6.30 1.05
CA ILE A 28 -5.60 5.96 2.05
C ILE A 28 -5.67 6.87 3.30
N PRO A 29 -5.70 8.21 3.18
CA PRO A 29 -5.81 9.09 4.36
C PRO A 29 -7.11 8.90 5.15
N MET A 30 -8.21 8.60 4.45
CA MET A 30 -9.51 8.34 5.09
C MET A 30 -9.49 7.03 5.88
N LEU A 31 -8.84 5.99 5.34
CA LEU A 31 -8.63 4.73 6.05
C LEU A 31 -7.70 4.93 7.26
N ASP A 32 -6.62 5.71 7.10
CA ASP A 32 -5.70 6.02 8.21
C ASP A 32 -6.41 6.75 9.38
N GLU A 33 -7.37 7.64 9.08
CA GLU A 33 -8.15 8.36 10.07
C GLU A 33 -9.20 7.47 10.76
N HIS A 34 -9.84 6.58 10.02
CA HIS A 34 -11.05 5.89 10.48
C HIS A 34 -10.87 4.42 10.84
N THR A 35 -9.79 3.74 10.43
CA THR A 35 -9.56 2.31 10.64
C THR A 35 -8.13 2.00 11.05
N HIS A 36 -7.88 0.81 11.60
CA HIS A 36 -6.52 0.29 11.74
C HIS A 36 -6.01 -0.15 10.37
N HIS A 37 -5.48 0.81 9.62
CA HIS A 37 -5.08 0.64 8.23
C HIS A 37 -3.61 0.22 8.10
N THR A 38 -3.37 -0.91 7.44
CA THR A 38 -2.05 -1.38 7.01
C THR A 38 -1.91 -1.15 5.51
N LEU A 39 -0.94 -0.36 5.09
CA LEU A 39 -0.62 -0.08 3.69
C LEU A 39 0.59 -0.93 3.27
N VAL A 40 0.37 -1.82 2.31
CA VAL A 40 1.39 -2.74 1.79
C VAL A 40 1.68 -2.38 0.34
N HIS A 41 2.97 -2.24 0.01
CA HIS A 41 3.41 -2.12 -1.37
C HIS A 41 4.08 -3.41 -1.83
N THR A 42 3.70 -3.97 -2.98
CA THR A 42 4.28 -5.25 -3.44
C THR A 42 5.76 -5.14 -3.80
N GLY A 43 6.20 -3.96 -4.25
CA GLY A 43 7.61 -3.72 -4.60
C GLY A 43 8.02 -4.31 -5.95
N GLN A 44 7.05 -4.72 -6.77
CA GLN A 44 7.30 -5.04 -8.18
C GLN A 44 7.68 -3.75 -8.94
N ASN A 45 8.81 -3.76 -9.67
CA ASN A 45 9.32 -2.60 -10.43
C ASN A 45 9.52 -1.32 -9.58
N PHE A 46 10.15 -1.50 -8.40
CA PHE A 46 10.37 -0.45 -7.40
C PHE A 46 11.66 0.35 -7.68
N SER A 47 11.56 1.49 -8.36
CA SER A 47 12.60 2.53 -8.27
C SER A 47 12.31 3.38 -7.02
N PRO A 48 13.24 3.44 -6.04
CA PRO A 48 13.08 4.25 -4.84
C PRO A 48 12.86 5.73 -5.16
N GLU A 49 13.56 6.27 -6.18
CA GLU A 49 13.50 7.69 -6.52
C GLU A 49 12.11 8.11 -7.03
N LEU A 50 11.48 7.29 -7.87
CA LEU A 50 10.17 7.60 -8.44
C LEU A 50 9.05 7.54 -7.40
N ASN A 51 9.16 6.65 -6.40
CA ASN A 51 8.10 6.46 -5.42
C ASN A 51 8.05 7.62 -4.40
N GLU A 52 9.21 8.14 -3.98
CA GLU A 52 9.24 9.27 -3.05
C GLU A 52 8.54 10.51 -3.61
N ILE A 53 8.65 10.76 -4.92
CA ILE A 53 7.92 11.85 -5.58
C ILE A 53 6.41 11.63 -5.47
N PHE A 54 5.90 10.44 -5.80
CA PHE A 54 4.46 10.19 -5.75
C PHE A 54 3.87 10.26 -4.35
N PHE A 55 4.53 9.67 -3.35
CA PHE A 55 4.08 9.75 -1.96
C PHE A 55 4.08 11.19 -1.44
N ASN A 56 5.13 11.97 -1.76
CA ASN A 56 5.21 13.38 -1.36
C ASN A 56 4.19 14.26 -2.08
N GLU A 57 4.08 14.16 -3.40
CA GLU A 57 3.16 15.00 -4.19
C GLU A 57 1.70 14.68 -3.89
N MET A 58 1.36 13.40 -3.70
CA MET A 58 -0.01 12.99 -3.36
C MET A 58 -0.32 13.09 -1.87
N ARG A 59 0.68 13.43 -1.03
CA ARG A 59 0.57 13.51 0.43
C ARG A 59 0.06 12.21 1.04
N ILE A 60 0.56 11.09 0.54
CA ILE A 60 0.30 9.75 1.07
C ILE A 60 1.52 9.35 1.92
N ARG A 61 1.29 8.75 3.09
CA ARG A 61 2.37 8.21 3.93
C ARG A 61 3.13 7.07 3.23
N LYS A 62 4.35 6.79 3.69
CA LYS A 62 5.09 5.60 3.22
C LYS A 62 4.33 4.30 3.60
N PRO A 63 4.45 3.22 2.81
CA PRO A 63 3.89 1.91 3.14
C PRO A 63 4.45 1.38 4.47
N ASP A 64 3.64 0.63 5.20
CA ASP A 64 4.06 -0.09 6.42
C ASP A 64 4.95 -1.30 6.05
N HIS A 65 4.67 -1.94 4.91
CA HIS A 65 5.42 -3.09 4.41
C HIS A 65 5.71 -2.97 2.92
N VAL A 66 6.88 -3.47 2.50
CA VAL A 66 7.26 -3.63 1.09
C VAL A 66 7.62 -5.09 0.81
N LEU A 67 6.84 -5.79 0.00
CA LEU A 67 6.98 -7.24 -0.20
C LEU A 67 8.19 -7.64 -1.07
N SER A 68 8.79 -6.70 -1.80
CA SER A 68 9.93 -6.95 -2.69
C SER A 68 9.70 -8.13 -3.64
N ILE A 69 8.62 -8.06 -4.41
CA ILE A 69 8.23 -9.10 -5.38
C ILE A 69 9.12 -9.01 -6.63
N ALA A 70 9.68 -10.15 -7.02
CA ALA A 70 10.59 -10.28 -8.16
C ALA A 70 10.26 -11.55 -8.98
N GLY A 71 8.98 -11.73 -9.32
CA GLY A 71 8.55 -12.83 -10.17
C GLY A 71 9.04 -12.64 -11.62
N LEU A 72 9.62 -13.69 -12.21
CA LEU A 72 10.07 -13.69 -13.60
C LEU A 72 8.91 -13.77 -14.61
N THR A 73 7.72 -14.12 -14.13
CA THR A 73 6.49 -14.24 -14.91
C THR A 73 5.33 -13.63 -14.14
N PRO A 74 4.21 -13.29 -14.81
CA PRO A 74 3.02 -12.79 -14.12
C PRO A 74 2.52 -13.76 -13.04
N MET A 75 2.45 -15.07 -13.35
CA MET A 75 1.98 -16.07 -12.37
C MET A 75 2.93 -16.25 -11.19
N SER A 76 4.24 -16.21 -11.41
CA SER A 76 5.19 -16.25 -10.28
C SER A 76 5.11 -14.99 -9.42
N SER A 77 4.84 -13.83 -10.01
CA SER A 77 4.61 -12.58 -9.26
C SER A 77 3.34 -12.69 -8.41
N ILE A 78 2.24 -13.18 -8.98
CA ILE A 78 0.98 -13.40 -8.25
C ILE A 78 1.19 -14.38 -7.09
N ALA A 79 1.87 -15.50 -7.33
CA ALA A 79 2.16 -16.49 -6.29
C ALA A 79 2.94 -15.87 -5.13
N GLN A 80 4.01 -15.11 -5.42
CA GLN A 80 4.78 -14.42 -4.40
C GLN A 80 3.97 -13.36 -3.65
N ILE A 81 3.06 -12.63 -4.32
CA ILE A 81 2.20 -11.63 -3.65
C ILE A 81 1.33 -12.33 -2.61
N LEU A 82 0.70 -13.45 -2.97
CA LEU A 82 -0.15 -14.23 -2.07
C LEU A 82 0.64 -14.74 -0.87
N GLU A 83 1.78 -15.40 -1.12
CA GLU A 83 2.64 -15.97 -0.07
C GLU A 83 3.16 -14.89 0.90
N LYS A 84 3.70 -13.78 0.37
CA LYS A 84 4.29 -12.74 1.21
C LYS A 84 3.27 -11.88 1.93
N THR A 85 2.06 -11.76 1.39
CA THR A 85 0.96 -11.04 2.07
C THR A 85 0.53 -11.77 3.35
N ASP A 86 0.54 -13.10 3.35
CA ASP A 86 0.17 -13.91 4.53
C ASP A 86 1.12 -13.71 5.73
N GLN A 87 2.33 -13.19 5.49
CA GLN A 87 3.34 -12.91 6.53
C GLN A 87 3.22 -11.51 7.14
N VAL A 88 2.24 -10.69 6.71
CA VAL A 88 1.99 -9.32 7.18
C VAL A 88 0.81 -9.29 8.13
#